data_AF-A0A238JIZ1-F1
#
_entry.id   AF-A0A238JIZ1-F1
#
_cell.length_a   1.000
_cell.length_b   1.000
_cell.length_c   1.000
_cell.angle_alpha   90.00
_cell.angle_beta   90.00
_cell.angle_gamma   90.00
#
_symmetry.space_group_name_H-M   'P 1'
#
loop_
_entity.id
_entity.type
_entity.pdbx_description
1 polymer ?
#
loop_
_entity_poly.entity_id
_entity_poly.type
_entity_poly.pdbx_seq_one_letter_code
_entity_poly.pdbx_strand_id
1 'polypeptide(L)'
;MLIALSQPGGWLAAGLSRRWRSQINRVLCSQVVRAVRSPVPATFLLIASLYIWQLPGAYSSAQARETLEFVAHFGMVAAGISYFSAVFGPGSVVGGWPYGARLITAFVVIVSNILLGALITLKEVSLYSGAPMSFSAGTRFGLSDETTGGYIIWVPSSMLMIVTVLLIMNGWNKFEEVRWQRRHERRDSNSAVLEFPETAYELKLKTAGPNRRMGRTLAIGSLSMFAIVLATAITVLQLY
;
A
#
# COMPACT_ATOMS: atom_id res chain seq x y z
N MET A 1 -7.21 0.48 -0.11
CA MET A 1 -6.87 -0.96 -0.03
C MET A 1 -8.11 -1.86 -0.08
N LEU A 2 -9.04 -1.77 0.88
CA LEU A 2 -10.20 -2.69 0.97
C LEU A 2 -11.06 -2.74 -0.31
N ILE A 3 -11.30 -1.60 -0.94
CA ILE A 3 -12.02 -1.50 -2.23
C ILE A 3 -11.30 -2.28 -3.35
N ALA A 4 -9.97 -2.28 -3.36
CA ALA A 4 -9.21 -3.03 -4.37
C ALA A 4 -9.24 -4.54 -4.07
N LEU A 5 -9.18 -4.91 -2.79
CA LEU A 5 -9.24 -6.30 -2.34
C LEU A 5 -10.60 -6.96 -2.59
N SER A 6 -11.69 -6.20 -2.47
CA SER A 6 -13.02 -6.73 -2.75
C SER A 6 -13.25 -7.05 -4.23
N GLN A 7 -12.34 -6.63 -5.12
CA GLN A 7 -12.43 -6.78 -6.58
C GLN A 7 -13.88 -6.60 -7.10
N PRO A 8 -14.54 -5.48 -6.78
CA PRO A 8 -15.98 -5.35 -6.98
C PRO A 8 -16.35 -5.32 -8.47
N GLY A 9 -15.37 -5.12 -9.36
CA GLY A 9 -15.58 -5.03 -10.80
C GLY A 9 -16.26 -6.25 -11.41
N GLY A 10 -16.01 -7.46 -10.90
CA GLY A 10 -16.70 -8.67 -11.37
C GLY A 10 -18.19 -8.67 -11.03
N TRP A 11 -18.52 -8.28 -9.79
CA TRP A 11 -19.90 -8.22 -9.27
C TRP A 11 -20.69 -7.04 -9.82
N LEU A 12 -20.07 -5.86 -9.94
CA LEU A 12 -20.68 -4.69 -10.56
C LEU A 12 -20.94 -4.92 -12.05
N ALA A 13 -19.99 -5.56 -12.76
CA ALA A 13 -20.22 -5.96 -14.14
C ALA A 13 -21.37 -6.97 -14.25
N ALA A 14 -21.51 -7.92 -13.32
CA ALA A 14 -22.57 -8.92 -13.31
C ALA A 14 -23.98 -8.29 -13.40
N GLY A 15 -24.20 -7.16 -12.71
CA GLY A 15 -25.48 -6.43 -12.70
C GLY A 15 -25.71 -5.45 -13.87
N LEU A 16 -24.71 -5.17 -14.70
CA LEU A 16 -24.81 -4.17 -15.78
C LEU A 16 -25.27 -4.79 -17.11
N SER A 17 -26.22 -4.14 -17.79
CA SER A 17 -26.70 -4.57 -19.11
C SER A 17 -25.59 -4.50 -20.18
N ARG A 18 -25.72 -5.28 -21.27
CA ARG A 18 -24.68 -5.43 -22.32
C ARG A 18 -24.18 -4.10 -22.90
N ARG A 19 -25.05 -3.08 -23.02
CA ARG A 19 -24.69 -1.74 -23.53
C ARG A 19 -23.81 -0.95 -22.56
N TRP A 20 -24.13 -1.00 -21.26
CA TRP A 20 -23.32 -0.35 -20.23
C TRP A 20 -22.00 -1.09 -20.00
N ARG A 21 -21.98 -2.42 -20.09
CA ARG A 21 -20.74 -3.21 -20.08
C ARG A 21 -19.78 -2.82 -21.21
N SER A 22 -20.27 -2.61 -22.44
CA SER A 22 -19.40 -2.27 -23.57
C SER A 22 -18.84 -0.84 -23.47
N GLN A 23 -19.65 0.12 -23.00
CA GLN A 23 -19.23 1.49 -22.71
C GLN A 23 -18.17 1.53 -21.61
N ILE A 24 -18.42 0.86 -20.49
CA ILE A 24 -17.49 0.79 -19.35
C ILE A 24 -16.22 0.07 -19.75
N ASN A 25 -16.29 -1.06 -20.46
CA ASN A 25 -15.08 -1.74 -20.96
C ASN A 25 -14.28 -0.86 -21.92
N ARG A 26 -14.93 -0.04 -22.76
CA ARG A 26 -14.22 0.86 -23.67
C ARG A 26 -13.44 1.94 -22.92
N VAL A 27 -14.02 2.49 -21.85
CA VAL A 27 -13.34 3.45 -20.95
C VAL A 27 -12.24 2.76 -20.14
N LEU A 28 -12.52 1.58 -19.59
CA LEU A 28 -11.57 0.80 -18.79
C LEU A 28 -10.38 0.24 -19.58
N CYS A 29 -10.57 0.02 -20.89
CA CYS A 29 -9.52 -0.40 -21.83
C CYS A 29 -8.83 0.77 -22.54
N SER A 30 -9.20 2.02 -22.25
CA SER A 30 -8.49 3.18 -22.78
C SER A 30 -7.02 3.18 -22.34
N GLN A 31 -6.13 3.69 -23.18
CA GLN A 31 -4.70 3.71 -22.87
C GLN A 31 -4.38 4.49 -21.58
N VAL A 32 -5.15 5.54 -21.29
CA VAL A 32 -5.03 6.34 -20.06
C VAL A 32 -5.36 5.50 -18.83
N VAL A 33 -6.50 4.80 -18.82
CA VAL A 33 -6.88 3.95 -17.68
C VAL A 33 -5.93 2.76 -17.53
N ARG A 34 -5.41 2.24 -18.64
CA ARG A 34 -4.41 1.16 -18.63
C ARG A 34 -3.05 1.63 -18.11
N ALA A 35 -2.64 2.85 -18.43
CA ALA A 35 -1.43 3.49 -17.90
C ALA A 35 -1.57 3.76 -16.39
N VAL A 36 -2.71 4.31 -15.95
CA VAL A 36 -3.00 4.56 -14.52
C VAL A 36 -3.14 3.25 -13.71
N ARG A 37 -3.54 2.14 -14.35
CA ARG A 37 -3.55 0.81 -13.73
C ARG A 37 -2.21 0.07 -13.80
N SER A 38 -1.23 0.61 -14.50
CA SER A 38 0.09 0.00 -14.52
C SER A 38 0.84 0.36 -13.23
N PRO A 39 1.54 -0.60 -12.60
CA PRO A 39 2.01 -0.44 -11.23
C PRO A 39 3.10 0.63 -11.07
N VAL A 40 3.93 0.90 -12.08
CA VAL A 40 4.96 1.95 -11.99
C VAL A 40 4.32 3.35 -11.96
N PRO A 41 3.51 3.77 -12.96
CA PRO A 41 2.73 5.01 -12.87
C PRO A 41 1.84 5.09 -11.64
N ALA A 42 1.17 4.00 -11.23
CA ALA A 42 0.33 4.02 -10.04
C ALA A 42 1.13 4.25 -8.75
N THR A 43 2.34 3.67 -8.66
CA THR A 43 3.28 3.90 -7.55
C THR A 43 3.75 5.35 -7.54
N PHE A 44 4.15 5.87 -8.70
CA PHE A 44 4.58 7.25 -8.85
C PHE A 44 3.45 8.23 -8.50
N LEU A 45 2.22 8.00 -8.99
CA LEU A 45 1.05 8.82 -8.68
C LEU A 45 0.74 8.82 -7.19
N LEU A 46 0.84 7.67 -6.52
CA LEU A 46 0.66 7.59 -5.08
C LEU A 46 1.71 8.43 -4.34
N ILE A 47 2.99 8.22 -4.63
CA ILE A 47 4.09 8.96 -3.97
C ILE A 47 3.99 10.46 -4.27
N ALA A 48 3.81 10.85 -5.53
CA ALA A 48 3.67 12.24 -5.93
C ALA A 48 2.47 12.90 -5.25
N SER A 49 1.33 12.21 -5.19
CA SER A 49 0.16 12.73 -4.48
C SER A 49 0.40 12.88 -2.99
N LEU A 50 1.23 12.05 -2.36
CA LEU A 50 1.58 12.20 -0.95
C LEU A 50 2.54 13.37 -0.71
N TYR A 51 3.48 13.63 -1.62
CA TYR A 51 4.50 14.67 -1.45
C TYR A 51 4.02 16.06 -1.87
N ILE A 52 3.32 16.18 -2.99
CA ILE A 52 2.91 17.48 -3.56
C ILE A 52 2.09 18.29 -2.55
N TRP A 53 1.15 17.64 -1.86
CA TRP A 53 0.29 18.32 -0.89
C TRP A 53 0.96 18.63 0.45
N GLN A 54 2.19 18.15 0.68
CA GLN A 54 3.01 18.45 1.86
C GLN A 54 4.01 19.58 1.58
N LEU A 55 4.12 20.05 0.33
CA LEU A 55 4.92 21.24 0.03
C LEU A 55 4.25 22.46 0.70
N PRO A 56 5.01 23.33 1.39
CA PRO A 56 4.43 24.47 2.12
C PRO A 56 3.41 25.27 1.32
N GLY A 57 3.74 25.66 0.08
CA GLY A 57 2.81 26.42 -0.76
C GLY A 57 1.53 25.66 -1.13
N ALA A 58 1.63 24.37 -1.45
CA ALA A 58 0.47 23.55 -1.80
C ALA A 58 -0.40 23.26 -0.57
N TYR A 59 0.23 22.89 0.55
CA TYR A 59 -0.42 22.66 1.83
C TYR A 59 -1.21 23.90 2.26
N SER A 60 -0.57 25.07 2.31
CA SER A 60 -1.23 26.31 2.69
C SER A 60 -2.35 26.71 1.75
N SER A 61 -2.19 26.49 0.44
CA SER A 61 -3.27 26.75 -0.52
C SER A 61 -4.48 25.84 -0.33
N ALA A 62 -4.25 24.57 0.04
CA ALA A 62 -5.31 23.63 0.38
C ALA A 62 -6.02 24.06 1.66
N GLN A 63 -5.27 24.41 2.72
CA GLN A 63 -5.82 24.88 3.99
C GLN A 63 -6.59 26.21 3.87
N ALA A 64 -6.28 27.04 2.87
CA ALA A 64 -6.97 28.31 2.64
C ALA A 64 -8.26 28.17 1.82
N ARG A 65 -8.46 27.04 1.12
CA ARG A 65 -9.58 26.85 0.18
C ARG A 65 -10.13 25.44 0.30
N GLU A 66 -11.35 25.32 0.83
CA GLU A 66 -12.08 24.04 0.97
C GLU A 66 -12.10 23.21 -0.33
N THR A 67 -12.23 23.88 -1.47
CA THR A 67 -12.20 23.21 -2.80
C THR A 67 -10.86 22.54 -3.10
N LEU A 68 -9.73 23.17 -2.76
CA LEU A 68 -8.41 22.59 -2.97
C LEU A 68 -8.12 21.49 -1.95
N GLU A 69 -8.56 21.67 -0.71
CA GLU A 69 -8.49 20.62 0.32
C GLU A 69 -9.25 19.36 -0.13
N PHE A 70 -10.47 19.51 -0.65
CA PHE A 70 -11.25 18.40 -1.19
C PHE A 70 -10.54 17.72 -2.37
N VAL A 71 -10.01 18.51 -3.30
CA VAL A 71 -9.24 17.98 -4.45
C VAL A 71 -8.00 17.23 -4.00
N ALA A 72 -7.32 17.69 -2.94
CA ALA A 72 -6.16 17.02 -2.38
C ALA A 72 -6.53 15.63 -1.85
N HIS A 73 -7.51 15.56 -0.96
CA HIS A 73 -7.97 14.31 -0.37
C HIS A 73 -8.51 13.35 -1.44
N PHE A 74 -9.33 13.85 -2.36
CA PHE A 74 -9.87 13.03 -3.44
C PHE A 74 -8.77 12.50 -4.37
N GLY A 75 -7.79 13.33 -4.71
CA GLY A 75 -6.63 12.95 -5.51
C GLY A 75 -5.80 11.85 -4.84
N MET A 76 -5.54 11.97 -3.54
CA MET A 76 -4.83 10.94 -2.76
C MET A 76 -5.61 9.62 -2.72
N VAL A 77 -6.93 9.68 -2.51
CA VAL A 77 -7.80 8.48 -2.52
C VAL A 77 -7.77 7.81 -3.90
N ALA A 78 -7.89 8.60 -4.97
CA ALA A 78 -7.84 8.09 -6.34
C ALA A 78 -6.48 7.45 -6.66
N ALA A 79 -5.38 8.08 -6.27
CA ALA A 79 -4.03 7.55 -6.43
C ALA A 79 -3.86 6.23 -5.68
N GLY A 80 -4.33 6.16 -4.42
CA GLY A 80 -4.34 4.93 -3.62
C GLY A 80 -5.18 3.82 -4.24
N ILE A 81 -6.38 4.12 -4.74
CA ILE A 81 -7.21 3.13 -5.46
C ILE A 81 -6.45 2.61 -6.68
N SER A 82 -5.79 3.47 -7.46
CA SER A 82 -5.02 3.06 -8.64
C SER A 82 -3.89 2.11 -8.26
N TYR A 83 -3.10 2.45 -7.24
CA TYR A 83 -1.97 1.67 -6.76
C TYR A 83 -2.41 0.30 -6.24
N PHE A 84 -3.36 0.27 -5.32
CA PHE A 84 -3.83 -1.00 -4.76
C PHE A 84 -4.55 -1.86 -5.81
N SER A 85 -5.18 -1.26 -6.81
CA SER A 85 -5.76 -2.00 -7.94
C SER A 85 -4.70 -2.58 -8.86
N ALA A 86 -3.57 -1.88 -9.07
CA ALA A 86 -2.43 -2.41 -9.82
C ALA A 86 -1.74 -3.56 -9.07
N VAL A 87 -1.59 -3.43 -7.75
CA VAL A 87 -0.95 -4.41 -6.87
C VAL A 87 -1.80 -5.66 -6.66
N PHE A 88 -3.11 -5.51 -6.41
CA PHE A 88 -4.03 -6.64 -6.14
C PHE A 88 -4.86 -7.07 -7.35
N GLY A 89 -4.66 -6.43 -8.50
CA GLY A 89 -5.42 -6.70 -9.71
C GLY A 89 -5.25 -8.15 -10.21
N PRO A 90 -6.23 -8.65 -11.00
CA PRO A 90 -6.36 -10.06 -11.44
C PRO A 90 -5.26 -10.57 -12.39
N GLY A 91 -4.10 -9.94 -12.46
CA GLY A 91 -2.99 -10.32 -13.34
C GLY A 91 -2.22 -11.60 -12.94
N SER A 92 -2.87 -12.61 -12.35
CA SER A 92 -2.17 -13.82 -11.84
C SER A 92 -2.31 -15.07 -12.73
N VAL A 93 -2.88 -14.98 -13.94
CA VAL A 93 -3.09 -16.19 -14.76
C VAL A 93 -2.39 -16.15 -16.11
N VAL A 94 -2.40 -15.04 -16.85
CA VAL A 94 -1.60 -14.85 -18.10
C VAL A 94 -1.33 -13.35 -18.29
N GLY A 95 -0.08 -12.92 -18.39
CA GLY A 95 0.30 -11.55 -18.80
C GLY A 95 0.24 -10.43 -17.74
N GLY A 96 0.08 -10.76 -16.45
CA GLY A 96 0.15 -9.75 -15.37
C GLY A 96 1.52 -9.66 -14.68
N TRP A 97 1.67 -8.65 -13.82
CA TRP A 97 2.96 -8.34 -13.18
C TRP A 97 3.43 -9.42 -12.20
N PRO A 98 4.74 -9.76 -12.21
CA PRO A 98 5.30 -10.75 -11.31
C PRO A 98 5.21 -10.30 -9.85
N TYR A 99 5.01 -11.25 -8.94
CA TYR A 99 4.87 -10.97 -7.51
C TYR A 99 6.07 -10.21 -6.93
N GLY A 100 7.29 -10.52 -7.37
CA GLY A 100 8.49 -9.78 -6.96
C GLY A 100 8.43 -8.29 -7.30
N ALA A 101 7.91 -7.93 -8.47
CA ALA A 101 7.81 -6.53 -8.87
C ALA A 101 6.74 -5.77 -8.07
N ARG A 102 5.64 -6.44 -7.66
CA ARG A 102 4.65 -5.88 -6.71
C ARG A 102 5.25 -5.61 -5.34
N LEU A 103 6.16 -6.48 -4.91
CA LEU A 103 6.86 -6.38 -3.63
C LEU A 103 7.88 -5.23 -3.65
N ILE A 104 8.60 -5.06 -4.77
CA ILE A 104 9.51 -3.91 -5.00
C ILE A 104 8.74 -2.59 -4.96
N THR A 105 7.60 -2.48 -5.66
CA THR A 105 6.80 -1.25 -5.61
C THR A 105 6.28 -0.95 -4.20
N ALA A 106 5.87 -1.98 -3.45
CA ALA A 106 5.48 -1.81 -2.05
C ALA A 106 6.65 -1.33 -1.18
N PHE A 107 7.84 -1.89 -1.38
CA PHE A 107 9.05 -1.44 -0.70
C PHE A 107 9.38 0.03 -1.01
N VAL A 108 9.32 0.44 -2.28
CA VAL A 108 9.55 1.83 -2.68
C VAL A 108 8.56 2.79 -2.01
N VAL A 109 7.27 2.42 -1.92
CA VAL A 109 6.26 3.21 -1.21
C VAL A 109 6.57 3.28 0.29
N ILE A 110 6.97 2.18 0.92
CA ILE A 110 7.34 2.15 2.35
C ILE A 110 8.51 3.11 2.62
N VAL A 111 9.59 3.00 1.84
CA VAL A 111 10.77 3.87 1.99
C VAL A 111 10.40 5.34 1.79
N SER A 112 9.60 5.63 0.76
CA SER A 112 9.13 6.99 0.49
C SER A 112 8.28 7.55 1.63
N ASN A 113 7.45 6.71 2.26
CA ASN A 113 6.61 7.09 3.39
C ASN A 113 7.41 7.32 4.68
N ILE A 114 8.46 6.52 4.92
CA ILE A 114 9.41 6.73 6.02
C ILE A 114 10.13 8.07 5.85
N LEU A 115 10.60 8.36 4.63
CA LEU A 115 11.26 9.62 4.34
C LEU A 115 10.33 10.81 4.56
N LEU A 116 9.09 10.74 4.03
CA LEU A 116 8.11 11.82 4.19
C LEU A 116 7.75 12.03 5.67
N GLY A 117 7.52 10.95 6.41
CA GLY A 117 7.28 10.99 7.85
C GLY A 117 8.42 11.68 8.58
N ALA A 118 9.67 11.24 8.35
CA ALA A 118 10.86 11.80 8.98
C ALA A 118 11.04 13.30 8.69
N LEU A 119 10.80 13.73 7.45
CA LEU A 119 10.91 15.15 7.06
C LEU A 119 9.90 16.05 7.79
N ILE A 120 8.72 15.51 8.11
CA ILE A 120 7.66 16.27 8.78
C ILE A 120 7.80 16.18 10.31
N THR A 121 8.18 15.03 10.87
CA THR A 121 8.23 14.80 12.33
C THR A 121 9.52 15.23 13.00
N LEU A 122 10.68 15.01 12.35
CA LEU A 122 11.99 15.14 13.00
C LEU A 122 12.62 16.53 12.83
N LYS A 123 11.92 17.45 12.18
CA LYS A 123 12.42 18.80 11.97
C LYS A 123 12.34 19.64 13.25
N GLU A 124 13.24 20.60 13.35
CA GLU A 124 13.34 21.52 14.50
C GLU A 124 12.70 22.89 14.24
N VAL A 125 12.31 23.16 12.99
CA VAL A 125 11.73 24.43 12.54
C VAL A 125 10.35 24.18 11.92
N SER A 126 9.40 25.05 12.22
CA SER A 126 8.05 25.01 11.62
C SER A 126 8.12 25.32 10.13
N LEU A 127 7.51 24.45 9.31
CA LEU A 127 7.46 24.61 7.86
C LEU A 127 6.29 25.50 7.42
N TYR A 128 5.23 25.60 8.24
CA TYR A 128 3.97 26.23 7.86
C TYR A 128 3.69 27.55 8.59
N SER A 129 4.56 28.00 9.50
CA SER A 129 4.36 29.20 10.34
C SER A 129 4.18 30.53 9.60
N GLY A 130 4.63 30.62 8.34
CA GLY A 130 4.57 31.86 7.55
C GLY A 130 3.37 31.96 6.60
N ALA A 131 2.51 30.96 6.55
CA ALA A 131 1.48 30.89 5.53
C ALA A 131 0.10 31.35 6.03
N PRO A 132 -0.67 32.10 5.22
CA PRO A 132 -2.02 32.53 5.58
C PRO A 132 -2.94 31.32 5.61
N MET A 133 -3.12 30.75 6.80
CA MET A 133 -4.13 29.72 7.06
C MET A 133 -5.46 30.39 7.39
N SER A 134 -6.58 29.81 6.92
CA SER A 134 -7.93 30.34 7.14
C SER A 134 -8.44 30.19 8.59
N PHE A 135 -7.62 29.67 9.50
CA PHE A 135 -8.02 29.40 10.88
C PHE A 135 -8.03 30.69 11.72
N SER A 136 -9.08 30.81 12.54
CA SER A 136 -9.35 31.96 13.42
C SER A 136 -8.12 32.37 14.23
N ALA A 137 -7.87 33.68 14.29
CA ALA A 137 -6.76 34.32 14.97
C ALA A 137 -6.66 33.88 16.44
N GLY A 138 -5.74 32.96 16.75
CA GLY A 138 -5.45 32.56 18.14
C GLY A 138 -4.61 31.29 18.28
N THR A 139 -4.76 30.32 17.38
CA THR A 139 -4.01 29.06 17.46
C THR A 139 -2.71 29.17 16.68
N ARG A 140 -1.59 29.40 17.38
CA ARG A 140 -0.26 29.24 16.77
C ARG A 140 -0.04 27.74 16.53
N PHE A 141 -0.22 27.29 15.28
CA PHE A 141 0.26 25.97 14.86
C PHE A 141 1.79 25.98 14.94
N GLY A 142 2.29 25.46 16.05
CA GLY A 142 3.72 25.37 16.34
C GLY A 142 4.31 24.06 15.81
N LEU A 143 5.60 23.89 16.08
CA LEU A 143 6.34 22.66 15.75
C LEU A 143 5.63 21.38 16.24
N SER A 144 4.98 21.44 17.41
CA SER A 144 4.22 20.31 17.99
C SER A 144 3.07 19.83 17.09
N ASP A 145 2.30 20.73 16.48
CA ASP A 145 1.19 20.36 15.59
C ASP A 145 1.72 19.66 14.32
N GLU A 146 2.81 20.17 13.76
CA GLU A 146 3.40 19.56 12.57
C GLU A 146 4.03 18.19 12.87
N THR A 147 4.65 18.04 14.05
CA THR A 147 5.16 16.74 14.53
C THR A 147 4.01 15.75 14.72
N THR A 148 2.88 16.20 15.27
CA THR A 148 1.65 15.39 15.40
C THR A 148 1.16 14.95 14.03
N GLY A 149 1.02 15.89 13.09
CA GLY A 149 0.60 15.62 11.72
C GLY A 149 1.51 14.61 11.02
N GLY A 150 2.82 14.74 11.20
CA GLY A 150 3.79 13.78 10.65
C GLY A 150 3.60 12.36 11.20
N TYR A 151 3.34 12.18 12.50
CA TYR A 151 3.05 10.86 13.07
C TYR A 151 1.72 10.29 12.55
N ILE A 152 0.68 11.13 12.43
CA ILE A 152 -0.63 10.74 11.90
C ILE A 152 -0.54 10.29 10.44
N ILE A 153 0.35 10.89 9.63
CA ILE A 153 0.59 10.44 8.26
C ILE A 153 1.40 9.13 8.27
N TRP A 154 2.47 9.08 9.06
CA TRP A 154 3.47 8.02 8.97
C TRP A 154 2.98 6.67 9.52
N VAL A 155 2.39 6.65 10.72
CA VAL A 155 2.05 5.40 11.43
C VAL A 155 0.96 4.60 10.69
N PRO A 156 -0.23 5.17 10.38
CA PRO A 156 -1.30 4.43 9.71
C PRO A 156 -0.91 3.96 8.31
N SER A 157 -0.17 4.79 7.57
CA SER A 157 0.34 4.44 6.24
C SER A 157 1.27 3.24 6.29
N SER A 158 2.18 3.20 7.27
CA SER A 158 3.12 2.08 7.45
C SER A 158 2.40 0.78 7.82
N MET A 159 1.39 0.84 8.69
CA MET A 159 0.54 -0.32 9.02
C MET A 159 -0.16 -0.88 7.77
N LEU A 160 -0.75 0.00 6.96
CA LEU A 160 -1.43 -0.37 5.72
C LEU A 160 -0.48 -1.07 4.72
N MET A 161 0.75 -0.57 4.62
CA MET A 161 1.75 -1.14 3.70
C MET A 161 2.25 -2.51 4.16
N ILE A 162 2.36 -2.77 5.46
CA ILE A 162 2.70 -4.11 5.97
C ILE A 162 1.60 -5.11 5.64
N VAL A 163 0.33 -4.74 5.86
CA VAL A 163 -0.81 -5.58 5.46
C VAL A 163 -0.73 -5.86 3.95
N THR A 164 -0.35 -4.87 3.15
CA THR A 164 -0.17 -5.03 1.71
C THR A 164 0.89 -6.06 1.36
N VAL A 165 2.08 -5.98 1.97
CA VAL A 165 3.17 -6.96 1.76
C VAL A 165 2.73 -8.37 2.16
N LEU A 166 2.08 -8.53 3.32
CA LEU A 166 1.58 -9.82 3.78
C LEU A 166 0.59 -10.45 2.79
N LEU A 167 -0.32 -9.64 2.22
CA LEU A 167 -1.28 -10.10 1.22
C LEU A 167 -0.61 -10.49 -0.11
N ILE A 168 0.41 -9.73 -0.55
CA ILE A 168 1.20 -10.07 -1.75
C ILE A 168 1.91 -11.41 -1.54
N MET A 169 2.59 -11.59 -0.41
CA MET A 169 3.32 -12.83 -0.10
C MET A 169 2.38 -14.04 0.01
N ASN A 170 1.23 -13.87 0.66
CA ASN A 170 0.22 -14.92 0.72
C ASN A 170 -0.29 -15.31 -0.68
N GLY A 171 -0.54 -14.32 -1.54
CA GLY A 171 -0.90 -14.56 -2.94
C GLY A 171 0.19 -15.28 -3.73
N TRP A 172 1.45 -14.90 -3.52
CA TRP A 172 2.61 -15.53 -4.16
C TRP A 172 2.75 -17.00 -3.73
N ASN A 173 2.69 -17.29 -2.43
CA ASN A 173 2.76 -18.66 -1.90
C ASN A 173 1.68 -19.57 -2.50
N LYS A 174 0.43 -19.09 -2.60
CA LYS A 174 -0.67 -19.85 -3.22
C LYS A 174 -0.42 -20.14 -4.69
N PHE A 175 0.14 -19.16 -5.42
CA PHE A 175 0.44 -19.31 -6.84
C PHE A 175 1.62 -20.27 -7.08
N GLU A 176 2.65 -20.21 -6.25
CA GLU A 176 3.79 -21.14 -6.32
C GLU A 176 3.37 -22.57 -6.04
N GLU A 177 2.47 -22.79 -5.07
CA GLU A 177 1.93 -24.10 -4.78
C GLU A 177 1.26 -24.74 -6.01
N VAL A 178 0.38 -23.99 -6.67
CA VAL A 178 -0.34 -24.48 -7.87
C VAL A 178 0.64 -24.74 -9.02
N ARG A 179 1.67 -23.90 -9.17
CA ARG A 179 2.73 -24.09 -10.17
C ARG A 179 3.60 -25.29 -9.85
N TRP A 180 3.85 -25.57 -8.57
CA TRP A 180 4.62 -26.73 -8.13
C TRP A 180 3.88 -28.02 -8.42
N GLN A 181 2.60 -28.10 -8.04
CA GLN A 181 1.74 -29.26 -8.30
C GLN A 181 1.69 -29.62 -9.79
N ARG A 182 1.44 -28.64 -10.67
CA ARG A 182 1.43 -28.85 -12.13
C ARG A 182 2.77 -29.31 -12.73
N ARG A 183 3.90 -29.01 -12.09
CA ARG A 183 5.22 -29.49 -12.54
C ARG A 183 5.49 -30.92 -12.10
N HIS A 184 4.98 -31.33 -10.95
CA HIS A 184 5.12 -32.70 -10.43
C HIS A 184 4.26 -33.69 -11.19
N GLU A 185 3.06 -33.30 -11.63
CA GLU A 185 2.24 -34.10 -12.57
C GLU A 185 2.95 -34.38 -13.91
N ARG A 186 4.08 -33.73 -14.21
CA ARG A 186 4.77 -33.78 -15.51
C ARG A 186 6.18 -34.39 -15.48
N ARG A 187 6.70 -34.83 -14.32
CA ARG A 187 8.05 -35.37 -14.17
C ARG A 187 8.06 -36.68 -13.38
N ASP A 188 7.87 -37.79 -14.08
CA ASP A 188 8.31 -39.11 -13.60
C ASP A 188 9.79 -39.28 -13.96
N SER A 189 10.71 -39.18 -12.99
CA SER A 189 12.06 -39.80 -13.03
C SER A 189 12.82 -39.59 -11.71
N ASN A 190 13.23 -40.71 -11.09
CA ASN A 190 13.53 -40.89 -9.67
C ASN A 190 15.03 -41.13 -9.36
N SER A 191 15.86 -40.09 -9.15
CA SER A 191 17.21 -40.36 -8.60
C SER A 191 17.84 -39.29 -7.71
N ALA A 192 17.13 -38.21 -7.36
CA ALA A 192 17.54 -37.25 -6.32
C ALA A 192 16.55 -37.19 -5.13
N VAL A 193 15.75 -38.25 -5.02
CA VAL A 193 14.45 -38.39 -4.33
C VAL A 193 14.55 -38.48 -2.81
N LEU A 194 15.67 -39.01 -2.29
CA LEU A 194 15.71 -39.52 -0.91
C LEU A 194 16.16 -38.51 0.16
N GLU A 195 16.55 -37.29 -0.22
CA GLU A 195 17.16 -36.32 0.72
C GLU A 195 16.34 -35.03 0.92
N PHE A 196 15.39 -34.75 0.01
CA PHE A 196 14.55 -33.55 0.04
C PHE A 196 13.06 -33.93 0.01
N PRO A 197 12.19 -33.26 0.79
CA PRO A 197 10.75 -33.54 0.79
C PRO A 197 10.18 -33.49 -0.64
N GLU A 198 9.61 -34.60 -1.10
CA GLU A 198 9.30 -34.85 -2.51
C GLU A 198 7.95 -34.30 -2.94
N THR A 199 7.02 -34.21 -1.99
CA THR A 199 5.69 -33.70 -2.27
C THR A 199 5.54 -32.29 -1.72
N ALA A 200 4.81 -31.44 -2.45
CA ALA A 200 4.40 -30.12 -1.93
C ALA A 200 3.72 -30.24 -0.57
N TYR A 201 3.02 -31.36 -0.36
CA TYR A 201 2.38 -31.73 0.89
C TYR A 201 3.38 -31.95 2.03
N GLU A 202 4.43 -32.75 1.83
CA GLU A 202 5.47 -32.97 2.84
C GLU A 202 6.29 -31.72 3.12
N LEU A 203 6.63 -30.95 2.08
CA LEU A 203 7.35 -29.69 2.23
C LEU A 203 6.50 -28.66 2.98
N LYS A 204 5.21 -28.59 2.70
CA LYS A 204 4.24 -27.83 3.50
C LYS A 204 4.11 -28.36 4.91
N LEU A 205 4.08 -29.66 5.14
CA LEU A 205 3.97 -30.21 6.50
C LEU A 205 5.21 -29.84 7.32
N LYS A 206 6.40 -29.97 6.72
CA LYS A 206 7.70 -29.62 7.30
C LYS A 206 7.86 -28.12 7.54
N THR A 207 7.36 -27.29 6.62
CA THR A 207 7.49 -25.82 6.71
C THR A 207 6.30 -25.13 7.35
N ALA A 208 5.12 -25.75 7.48
CA ALA A 208 3.91 -25.12 8.01
C ALA A 208 4.09 -24.63 9.44
N GLY A 209 4.72 -25.45 10.30
CA GLY A 209 5.06 -25.06 11.66
C GLY A 209 6.03 -23.88 11.69
N PRO A 210 7.24 -24.02 11.10
CA PRO A 210 8.23 -22.94 11.04
C PRO A 210 7.71 -21.65 10.39
N ASN A 211 7.01 -21.74 9.28
CA ASN A 211 6.53 -20.58 8.52
C ASN A 211 5.38 -19.88 9.25
N ARG A 212 4.50 -20.63 9.94
CA ARG A 212 3.45 -20.03 10.81
C ARG A 212 4.04 -19.41 12.07
N ARG A 213 5.10 -19.98 12.63
CA ARG A 213 5.85 -19.38 13.75
C ARG A 213 6.54 -18.10 13.30
N MET A 214 7.26 -18.14 12.17
CA MET A 214 7.96 -16.99 11.60
C MET A 214 6.98 -15.87 11.21
N GLY A 215 5.84 -16.21 10.60
CA GLY A 215 4.78 -15.24 10.30
C GLY A 215 4.18 -14.63 11.56
N ARG A 216 3.97 -15.42 12.62
CA ARG A 216 3.47 -14.90 13.92
C ARG A 216 4.51 -14.03 14.61
N THR A 217 5.79 -14.41 14.63
CA THR A 217 6.84 -13.60 15.25
C THR A 217 7.06 -12.31 14.49
N LEU A 218 7.02 -12.33 13.16
CA LEU A 218 7.09 -11.11 12.33
C LEU A 218 5.88 -10.20 12.59
N ALA A 219 4.66 -10.76 12.61
CA ALA A 219 3.44 -9.99 12.89
C ALA A 219 3.48 -9.36 14.29
N ILE A 220 3.81 -10.14 15.32
CA ILE A 220 3.95 -9.65 16.69
C ILE A 220 5.05 -8.60 16.77
N GLY A 221 6.24 -8.86 16.21
CA GLY A 221 7.35 -7.90 16.20
C GLY A 221 6.99 -6.58 15.52
N SER A 222 6.32 -6.63 14.37
CA SER A 222 5.84 -5.43 13.69
C SER A 222 4.79 -4.68 14.52
N LEU A 223 3.82 -5.38 15.12
CA LEU A 223 2.79 -4.78 15.98
C LEU A 223 3.42 -4.10 17.20
N SER A 224 4.38 -4.78 17.84
CA SER A 224 5.15 -4.24 18.97
C SER A 224 5.94 -3.00 18.57
N MET A 225 6.59 -3.00 17.40
CA MET A 225 7.30 -1.83 16.88
C MET A 225 6.36 -0.63 16.72
N PHE A 226 5.17 -0.81 16.14
CA PHE A 226 4.19 0.29 16.03
C PHE A 226 3.62 0.71 17.37
N ALA A 227 3.36 -0.22 18.28
CA ALA A 227 2.89 0.11 19.62
C ALA A 227 3.93 0.96 20.36
N ILE A 228 5.21 0.65 20.22
CA ILE A 228 6.32 1.46 20.77
C ILE A 228 6.34 2.82 20.11
N VAL A 229 6.35 2.92 18.77
CA VAL A 229 6.38 4.21 18.06
C VAL A 229 5.15 5.06 18.42
N LEU A 230 3.97 4.46 18.53
CA LEU A 230 2.73 5.14 18.90
C LEU A 230 2.77 5.59 20.36
N ALA A 231 3.27 4.77 21.28
CA ALA A 231 3.48 5.15 22.67
C ALA A 231 4.49 6.30 22.77
N THR A 232 5.61 6.23 22.05
CA THR A 232 6.60 7.31 21.97
C THR A 232 5.96 8.59 21.42
N ALA A 233 5.22 8.51 20.33
CA ALA A 233 4.49 9.66 19.78
C ALA A 233 3.54 10.25 20.83
N ILE A 234 2.70 9.44 21.48
CA ILE A 234 1.79 9.89 22.55
C ILE A 234 2.56 10.55 23.70
N THR A 235 3.67 9.96 24.15
CA THR A 235 4.47 10.54 25.24
C THR A 235 5.11 11.87 24.84
N VAL A 236 5.62 11.98 23.61
CA VAL A 236 6.17 13.25 23.09
C VAL A 236 5.05 14.29 23.01
N LEU A 237 3.86 13.91 22.54
CA LEU A 237 2.70 14.80 22.47
C LEU A 237 2.17 15.26 23.83
N GLN A 238 2.37 14.47 24.89
CA GLN A 238 1.99 14.84 26.26
C GLN A 238 3.04 15.73 26.96
N LEU A 239 4.26 15.80 26.43
CA LEU A 239 5.35 16.62 26.97
C LEU A 239 5.33 18.07 26.46
N TYR A 240 4.53 18.36 25.42
CA TYR A 240 4.29 19.69 24.86
C TYR A 240 2.87 20.16 25.16
#